data_AF-A0AAN7D4U7-F1
#
_entry.id   AF-A0AAN7D4U7-F1
#
_cell.length_a   1.000
_cell.length_b   1.000
_cell.length_c   1.000
_cell.angle_alpha   90.00
_cell.angle_beta   90.00
_cell.angle_gamma   90.00
#
_symmetry.space_group_name_H-M   'P 1'
#
loop_
_entity.id
_entity.type
_entity.pdbx_description
1 polymer ?
#
loop_
_entity_poly.entity_id
_entity_poly.type
_entity_poly.pdbx_seq_one_letter_code
_entity_poly.pdbx_strand_id
1 'polypeptide(L)'
;MQDAAVCFYCKLYTTDPIDYTSISELCNTIPASTQIPVNSQPTLETPFTIDEIMTGAQRSPSHSSPGTDGLPYEILAVLLSHQQTAQLAHAVFKEALTPRYLSRQLAHYLHVPAP
;
A
#
# COMPACT_ATOMS: atom_id res chain seq x y z
N MET A 1 -8.13 32.01 17.74
CA MET A 1 -8.61 31.19 16.60
C MET A 1 -7.61 30.12 16.19
N GLN A 2 -6.30 30.40 16.19
CA GLN A 2 -5.25 29.41 15.90
C GLN A 2 -5.33 28.17 16.82
N ASP A 3 -5.43 28.35 18.14
CA ASP A 3 -5.45 27.22 19.10
C ASP A 3 -6.67 26.30 18.94
N ALA A 4 -7.82 26.87 18.59
CA ALA A 4 -9.03 26.10 18.34
C ALA A 4 -8.87 25.23 17.08
N ALA A 5 -8.27 25.77 16.01
CA ALA A 5 -7.97 25.02 14.80
C ALA A 5 -6.92 23.93 15.07
N VAL A 6 -5.85 24.24 15.80
CA VAL A 6 -4.81 23.26 16.17
C VAL A 6 -5.42 22.12 16.98
N CYS A 7 -6.18 22.42 18.04
CA CYS A 7 -6.79 21.39 18.88
C CYS A 7 -7.79 20.52 18.09
N PHE A 8 -8.59 21.14 17.23
CA PHE A 8 -9.53 20.43 16.36
C PHE A 8 -8.82 19.49 15.39
N TYR A 9 -7.82 19.97 14.64
CA TYR A 9 -7.12 19.14 13.66
C TYR A 9 -6.21 18.11 14.31
N CYS A 10 -5.57 18.42 15.44
CA CYS A 10 -4.85 17.42 16.22
C CYS A 10 -5.79 16.29 16.63
N LYS A 11 -6.98 16.60 17.15
CA LYS A 11 -7.96 15.57 17.50
C LYS A 11 -8.48 14.82 16.27
N LEU A 12 -8.78 15.52 15.18
CA LEU A 12 -9.31 14.93 13.94
C LEU A 12 -8.34 13.96 13.27
N TYR A 13 -7.04 14.25 13.33
CA TYR A 13 -5.99 13.41 12.75
C TYR A 13 -5.30 12.51 13.78
N THR A 14 -5.75 12.51 15.05
CA THR A 14 -5.30 11.51 16.02
C THR A 14 -5.98 10.19 15.69
N THR A 15 -5.20 9.15 15.46
CA THR A 15 -5.72 7.81 15.18
C THR A 15 -6.41 7.26 16.43
N ASP A 16 -7.69 6.92 16.32
CA ASP A 16 -8.37 6.14 17.35
C ASP A 16 -7.72 4.75 17.50
N PRO A 17 -7.74 4.14 18.69
CA PRO A 17 -7.25 2.78 18.87
C PRO A 17 -8.03 1.81 17.98
N ILE A 18 -7.32 0.83 17.43
CA ILE A 18 -7.94 -0.22 16.61
C ILE A 18 -8.84 -1.09 17.48
N ASP A 19 -10.13 -1.16 17.14
CA ASP A 19 -11.07 -2.08 17.79
C ASP A 19 -11.00 -3.48 17.14
N TYR A 20 -10.24 -4.37 17.78
CA TYR A 20 -10.08 -5.76 17.34
C TYR A 20 -11.38 -6.57 17.43
N THR A 21 -12.33 -6.20 18.29
CA THR A 21 -13.63 -6.88 18.38
C THR A 21 -14.45 -6.61 17.12
N SER A 22 -14.56 -5.33 16.73
CA SER A 22 -15.22 -4.94 15.47
C SER A 22 -14.59 -5.62 14.25
N ILE A 23 -13.25 -5.74 14.20
CA ILE A 23 -12.55 -6.47 13.12
C ILE A 23 -12.98 -7.94 13.09
N SER A 24 -12.95 -8.61 14.24
CA SER A 24 -13.32 -10.03 14.35
C SER A 24 -14.77 -10.25 13.93
N GLU A 25 -15.70 -9.42 14.42
CA GLU A 25 -17.12 -9.48 14.06
C GLU A 25 -17.33 -9.35 12.57
N LEU A 26 -16.68 -8.37 11.93
CA LEU A 26 -16.76 -8.17 10.49
C LEU A 26 -16.17 -9.37 9.73
N CYS A 27 -14.99 -9.86 10.11
CA CYS A 27 -14.36 -11.03 9.48
C CYS A 27 -15.23 -12.29 9.61
N ASN A 28 -15.94 -12.47 10.72
CA ASN A 28 -16.84 -13.60 10.93
C ASN A 28 -18.08 -13.57 10.03
N THR A 29 -18.42 -12.42 9.43
CA THR A 29 -19.51 -12.35 8.43
C THR A 29 -19.11 -12.87 7.06
N ILE A 30 -17.81 -13.08 6.79
CA ILE A 30 -17.31 -13.49 5.47
C ILE A 30 -17.56 -14.99 5.27
N PRO A 31 -18.40 -15.39 4.30
CA PRO A 31 -18.67 -16.81 4.04
C PRO A 31 -17.41 -17.57 3.65
N ALA A 32 -17.27 -18.81 4.13
CA ALA A 32 -16.12 -19.67 3.83
C ALA A 32 -15.90 -19.87 2.31
N SER A 33 -16.97 -19.86 1.51
CA SER A 33 -16.90 -19.96 0.04
C SER A 33 -16.20 -18.77 -0.63
N THR A 34 -16.08 -17.63 0.06
CA THR A 34 -15.43 -16.41 -0.44
C THR A 34 -14.05 -16.18 0.17
N GLN A 35 -13.62 -17.05 1.07
CA GLN A 35 -12.29 -16.97 1.67
C GLN A 35 -11.25 -17.53 0.71
N ILE A 36 -10.11 -16.83 0.63
CA ILE A 36 -8.96 -17.32 -0.10
C ILE A 36 -8.40 -18.53 0.66
N PRO A 37 -8.26 -19.70 0.01
CA PRO A 37 -7.68 -20.87 0.65
C PRO A 37 -6.25 -20.62 1.13
N VAL A 38 -5.90 -21.15 2.30
CA VAL A 38 -4.54 -20.98 2.88
C VAL A 38 -3.44 -21.50 1.95
N ASN A 39 -3.72 -22.54 1.18
CA ASN A 39 -2.79 -23.09 0.19
C ASN A 39 -2.56 -22.18 -1.04
N SER A 40 -3.35 -21.12 -1.22
CA SER A 40 -3.13 -20.11 -2.27
C SER A 40 -2.10 -19.05 -1.86
N GLN A 41 -1.72 -18.99 -0.57
CA GLN A 41 -0.72 -18.06 -0.05
C GLN A 41 0.60 -18.03 -0.85
N PRO A 42 1.27 -19.17 -1.15
CA PRO A 42 2.54 -19.13 -1.90
C PRO A 42 2.37 -18.51 -3.29
N THR A 43 1.24 -18.73 -3.95
CA THR A 43 0.94 -18.14 -5.25
C THR A 43 0.76 -16.63 -5.14
N LEU A 44 0.05 -16.15 -4.11
CA LEU A 44 -0.21 -14.72 -3.90
C LEU A 44 1.04 -13.94 -3.45
N GLU A 45 1.97 -14.60 -2.77
CA GLU A 45 3.24 -14.02 -2.34
C GLU A 45 4.37 -14.19 -3.38
N THR A 46 4.08 -14.78 -4.54
CA THR A 46 5.06 -14.94 -5.61
C THR A 46 5.45 -13.56 -6.15
N PRO A 47 6.76 -13.20 -6.19
CA PRO A 47 7.19 -11.92 -6.73
C PRO A 47 6.79 -11.74 -8.19
N PHE A 48 6.32 -10.53 -8.52
CA PHE A 48 5.99 -10.16 -9.89
C PHE A 48 7.24 -10.11 -10.78
N THR A 49 7.09 -10.50 -12.03
CA THR A 49 8.06 -10.25 -13.09
C THR A 49 8.02 -8.79 -13.55
N ILE A 50 9.09 -8.33 -14.20
CA ILE A 50 9.14 -6.97 -14.78
C ILE A 50 8.02 -6.78 -15.82
N ASP A 51 7.74 -7.81 -16.62
CA ASP A 51 6.70 -7.73 -17.65
C ASP A 51 5.29 -7.60 -17.05
N GLU A 52 5.02 -8.28 -15.93
CA GLU A 52 3.77 -8.12 -15.19
C GLU A 52 3.63 -6.72 -14.60
N ILE A 53 4.72 -6.17 -14.04
CA ILE A 53 4.76 -4.80 -13.51
C ILE A 53 4.51 -3.79 -14.64
N MET A 54 5.16 -3.97 -15.79
CA MET A 54 4.99 -3.10 -16.97
C MET A 54 3.55 -3.17 -17.51
N THR A 55 2.98 -4.37 -17.61
CA THR A 55 1.58 -4.57 -18.01
C THR A 55 0.61 -3.92 -17.01
N GLY A 56 0.93 -3.96 -15.72
CA GLY A 56 0.22 -3.22 -14.69
C GLY A 56 0.25 -1.72 -14.93
N ALA A 57 1.44 -1.15 -15.16
CA ALA A 57 1.61 0.28 -15.36
C ALA A 57 0.88 0.81 -16.61
N GLN A 58 0.80 0.02 -17.69
CA GLN A 58 0.06 0.38 -18.90
C GLN A 58 -1.46 0.52 -18.69
N ARG A 59 -2.01 -0.07 -17.63
CA ARG A 59 -3.43 0.05 -17.28
C ARG A 59 -3.75 1.29 -16.45
N SER A 60 -2.76 2.13 -16.17
CA SER A 60 -2.96 3.34 -15.40
C SER A 60 -3.91 4.31 -16.13
N PRO A 61 -4.84 4.98 -15.41
CA PRO A 61 -5.76 5.92 -16.01
C PRO A 61 -5.02 7.17 -16.52
N SER A 62 -5.47 7.72 -17.65
CA SER A 62 -4.90 8.94 -18.24
C SER A 62 -5.45 10.26 -17.65
N HIS A 63 -6.40 10.15 -16.73
CA HIS A 63 -7.17 11.29 -16.20
C HIS A 63 -7.41 11.15 -14.70
N SER A 64 -6.35 10.94 -13.94
CA SER A 64 -6.38 11.00 -12.47
C SER A 64 -5.53 12.16 -11.96
N SER A 65 -5.92 12.71 -10.81
CA SER A 65 -5.08 13.65 -10.10
C SER A 65 -3.73 12.99 -9.74
N PRO A 66 -2.60 13.69 -9.91
CA PRO A 66 -1.30 13.19 -9.51
C PRO A 66 -1.21 12.85 -8.02
N GLY A 67 -0.24 12.01 -7.67
CA GLY A 67 0.12 11.77 -6.28
C GLY A 67 0.74 13.01 -5.61
N THR A 68 1.21 12.85 -4.38
CA THR A 68 1.90 13.92 -3.62
C THR A 68 3.21 14.36 -4.26
N ASP A 69 3.77 13.55 -5.16
CA ASP A 69 4.95 13.85 -5.97
C ASP A 69 4.63 14.70 -7.21
N GLY A 70 3.36 14.93 -7.52
CA GLY A 70 2.92 15.70 -8.68
C GLY A 70 3.11 14.99 -10.02
N LEU A 71 3.49 13.70 -10.03
CA LEU A 71 3.75 12.96 -11.25
C LEU A 71 2.47 12.29 -11.80
N PRO A 72 2.20 12.41 -13.11
CA PRO A 72 1.10 11.71 -13.76
C PRO A 72 1.44 10.22 -13.90
N TYR A 73 0.46 9.32 -13.80
CA TYR A 73 0.72 7.86 -13.80
C TYR A 73 1.30 7.33 -15.12
N GLU A 74 1.07 8.04 -16.23
CA GLU A 74 1.61 7.72 -17.55
C GLU A 74 3.13 7.69 -17.56
N ILE A 75 3.80 8.42 -16.64
CA ILE A 75 5.25 8.41 -16.52
C ILE A 75 5.77 7.04 -16.10
N LEU A 76 4.96 6.22 -15.40
CA LEU A 76 5.38 4.91 -14.91
C LEU A 76 5.75 3.99 -16.06
N ALA A 77 4.92 3.93 -17.12
CA ALA A 77 5.21 3.11 -18.29
C ALA A 77 6.50 3.56 -18.99
N VAL A 78 6.75 4.87 -19.06
CA VAL A 78 7.97 5.44 -19.64
C VAL A 78 9.19 5.07 -18.80
N LEU A 79 9.13 5.23 -17.48
CA LEU A 79 10.23 4.88 -16.58
C LEU A 79 10.52 3.37 -16.63
N LEU A 80 9.49 2.52 -16.60
CA LEU A 80 9.66 1.07 -16.62
C LEU A 80 10.15 0.54 -17.97
N SER A 81 10.07 1.33 -19.05
CA SER A 81 10.71 0.97 -20.32
C SER A 81 12.25 0.99 -20.25
N HIS A 82 12.81 1.67 -19.26
CA HIS A 82 14.25 1.73 -19.03
C HIS A 82 14.70 0.70 -17.99
N GLN A 83 15.76 -0.05 -18.31
CA GLN A 83 16.16 -1.23 -17.54
C GLN A 83 16.47 -0.93 -16.06
N GLN A 84 17.16 0.17 -15.76
CA GLN A 84 17.56 0.47 -14.37
C GLN A 84 16.36 0.76 -13.47
N THR A 85 15.39 1.50 -13.99
CA THR A 85 14.15 1.88 -13.31
C THR A 85 13.19 0.71 -13.22
N ALA A 86 13.16 -0.18 -14.22
CA ALA A 86 12.46 -1.45 -14.15
C ALA A 86 13.00 -2.36 -13.04
N GLN A 87 14.33 -2.48 -12.91
CA GLN A 87 14.97 -3.27 -11.85
C GLN A 87 14.70 -2.68 -10.46
N LEU A 88 14.75 -1.34 -10.34
CA LEU A 88 14.39 -0.67 -9.10
C LEU A 88 12.94 -0.95 -8.70
N ALA A 89 12.00 -0.81 -9.64
CA ALA A 89 10.60 -1.11 -9.40
C ALA A 89 10.41 -2.57 -8.98
N HIS A 90 11.02 -3.52 -9.70
CA HIS A 90 10.97 -4.93 -9.34
C HIS A 90 11.47 -5.21 -7.91
N ALA A 91 12.57 -4.56 -7.49
CA ALA A 91 13.06 -4.67 -6.12
C ALA A 91 12.05 -4.12 -5.10
N VAL A 92 11.42 -2.97 -5.37
CA VAL A 92 10.40 -2.35 -4.52
C VAL A 92 9.16 -3.24 -4.41
N PHE A 93 8.62 -3.74 -5.52
CA PHE A 93 7.46 -4.64 -5.53
C PHE A 93 7.75 -5.95 -4.79
N LYS A 94 8.93 -6.53 -5.00
CA LYS A 94 9.36 -7.72 -4.27
C LYS A 94 9.47 -7.46 -2.78
N GLU A 95 10.04 -6.33 -2.37
CA GLU A 95 10.13 -5.96 -0.95
C GLU A 95 8.74 -5.76 -0.33
N ALA A 96 7.81 -5.13 -1.06
CA ALA A 96 6.44 -4.89 -0.60
C ALA A 96 5.65 -6.17 -0.31
N LEU A 97 5.96 -7.27 -1.01
CA LEU A 97 5.37 -8.59 -0.74
C LEU A 97 5.97 -9.28 0.51
N THR A 98 7.04 -8.73 1.08
CA THR A 98 7.64 -9.30 2.30
C THR A 98 7.02 -8.70 3.57
N PRO A 99 6.83 -9.50 4.64
CA PRO A 99 6.27 -9.02 5.91
C PRO A 99 7.02 -7.84 6.57
N ARG A 100 8.27 -7.62 6.19
CA ARG A 100 9.14 -6.56 6.73
C ARG A 100 8.84 -5.16 6.21
N TYR A 101 8.24 -5.04 5.03
CA TYR A 101 7.89 -3.73 4.46
C TYR A 101 6.68 -3.11 5.16
N LEU A 102 5.65 -3.93 5.44
CA LEU A 102 4.46 -3.55 6.20
C LEU A 102 4.79 -2.99 7.59
N SER A 103 5.79 -3.56 8.27
CA SER A 103 6.23 -3.11 9.60
C SER A 103 7.00 -1.77 9.55
N ARG A 104 7.73 -1.48 8.47
CA ARG A 104 8.41 -0.17 8.29
C ARG A 104 7.45 0.96 7.93
N GLN A 105 6.47 0.72 7.06
CA GLN A 105 5.45 1.73 6.75
C GLN A 105 4.59 2.05 7.97
N LEU A 106 4.19 1.04 8.76
CA LEU A 106 3.46 1.27 10.01
C LEU A 106 4.27 2.09 11.02
N ALA A 107 5.59 1.86 11.15
CA ALA A 107 6.45 2.67 12.02
C ALA A 107 6.57 4.14 11.57
N HIS A 108 6.65 4.39 10.25
CA HIS A 108 6.74 5.75 9.70
C HIS A 108 5.41 6.52 9.78
N TYR A 109 4.27 5.83 9.69
CA TYR A 109 2.95 6.46 9.81
C TYR A 109 2.48 6.64 11.26
N LEU A 110 2.96 5.82 12.21
CA LEU A 110 2.49 5.86 13.60
C LEU A 110 3.34 6.70 14.56
N HIS A 111 4.44 7.35 14.11
CA HIS A 111 5.38 8.05 15.02
C HIS A 111 5.79 7.22 16.25
N VAL A 112 5.82 5.88 16.11
CA VAL A 112 6.27 5.01 17.20
C VAL A 112 7.79 4.93 17.12
N PRO A 113 8.52 5.37 18.16
CA PRO A 113 9.97 5.23 18.17
C PRO A 113 10.32 3.74 18.18
N ALA A 114 11.26 3.35 17.31
CA ALA A 114 11.86 2.04 17.34
C ALA A 114 12.59 1.82 18.69
N PRO A 115 12.67 0.58 19.21
CA PRO A 115 13.31 0.26 20.49
C PRO A 115 14.80 0.61 20.51
#